data_AF-A0A914ZB55-F1
#
_entry.id   AF-A0A914ZB55-F1
#
_cell.length_a   1.000
_cell.length_b   1.000
_cell.length_c   1.000
_cell.angle_alpha   90.00
_cell.angle_beta   90.00
_cell.angle_gamma   90.00
#
_symmetry.space_group_name_H-M   'P 1'
#
loop_
_entity.id
_entity.type
_entity.pdbx_description
1 polymer ?
#
loop_
_entity_poly.entity_id
_entity_poly.type
_entity_poly.pdbx_seq_one_letter_code
_entity_poly.pdbx_strand_id
1 'polypeptide(L)'
;MGSGGGGFLLPGILLTVTTLILFKSILDIFDGSYYSNLFGPKRLQLSPLIPALIQSGTEWRFENTSNKIGNCSYFSESTKNLLEINRGYNKVVFRKNDKVVIKKIAFNGPAFMDCMDIADGDLNKEYQCVETAAKSFITEIGFLIKLQNDPNVPKLFAYCIPSDFIAHAELLASATVSGKPLDIIHLATSDWSERVRILDEIIRFLTRSRPLLFRDFRRQQFVLIKNQPSMVDFDDVISTNNLTDHEPIVQKLYISFIDQILFATSPLKAQKPLAAMKEAYSNSTLTFENLSKITKKLRSL
;
A
#
# COMPACT_ATOMS: atom_id res chain seq x y z
N MET A 1 32.55 16.96 -59.58
CA MET A 1 33.79 16.23 -59.24
C MET A 1 34.27 16.75 -57.90
N GLY A 2 34.48 15.86 -56.92
CA GLY A 2 35.15 16.11 -55.62
C GLY A 2 34.29 16.81 -54.56
N SER A 3 33.69 16.13 -53.59
CA SER A 3 34.30 15.52 -52.37
C SER A 3 34.63 16.56 -51.28
N GLY A 4 33.93 16.45 -50.15
CA GLY A 4 34.18 17.23 -48.93
C GLY A 4 33.15 16.93 -47.85
N GLY A 5 33.17 15.69 -47.33
CA GLY A 5 32.29 15.24 -46.25
C GLY A 5 32.62 15.91 -44.92
N GLY A 6 31.67 16.66 -44.37
CA GLY A 6 31.70 17.13 -42.98
C GLY A 6 31.05 16.09 -42.07
N GLY A 7 31.86 15.22 -41.48
CA GLY A 7 31.45 14.35 -40.39
C GLY A 7 31.32 15.16 -39.10
N PHE A 8 30.11 15.34 -38.60
CA PHE A 8 29.87 15.67 -37.20
C PHE A 8 30.09 14.40 -36.37
N LEU A 9 31.25 14.30 -35.72
CA LEU A 9 31.49 13.38 -34.62
C LEU A 9 30.69 13.89 -33.41
N LEU A 10 29.59 13.20 -33.08
CA LEU A 10 29.00 13.26 -31.74
C LEU A 10 30.02 12.68 -30.75
N PRO A 11 30.45 13.42 -29.71
CA PRO A 11 31.22 12.83 -28.64
C PRO A 11 30.28 11.94 -27.82
N GLY A 12 30.45 10.63 -28.03
CA GLY A 12 30.88 9.75 -26.96
C GLY A 12 30.07 9.85 -25.67
N ILE A 13 29.23 8.84 -25.48
CA ILE A 13 28.72 8.33 -24.21
C ILE A 13 29.86 8.32 -23.19
N LEU A 14 29.93 9.35 -22.36
CA LEU A 14 30.62 9.34 -21.08
C LEU A 14 29.54 9.15 -20.01
N LEU A 15 28.86 8.00 -20.04
CA LEU A 15 28.15 7.52 -18.86
C LEU A 15 29.23 7.05 -17.89
N THR A 16 29.51 7.95 -16.98
CA THR A 16 30.65 7.96 -16.10
C THR A 16 30.66 6.75 -15.17
N VAL A 17 31.86 6.24 -14.93
CA VAL A 17 32.20 5.25 -13.90
C VAL A 17 31.61 5.61 -12.51
N THR A 18 31.28 6.89 -12.27
CA THR A 18 30.58 7.34 -11.06
C THR A 18 29.16 6.79 -10.89
N THR A 19 28.39 6.53 -11.96
CA THR A 19 27.05 5.94 -11.82
C THR A 19 27.11 4.45 -11.45
N LEU A 20 28.17 3.75 -11.88
CA LEU A 20 28.44 2.37 -11.51
C LEU A 20 29.02 2.23 -10.09
N ILE A 21 29.82 3.21 -9.64
CA ILE A 21 30.33 3.24 -8.26
C ILE A 21 29.18 3.50 -7.27
N LEU A 22 28.25 4.41 -7.56
CA LEU A 22 27.07 4.62 -6.72
C LEU A 22 26.19 3.36 -6.62
N PHE A 23 26.02 2.60 -7.70
CA PHE A 23 25.29 1.33 -7.66
C PHE A 23 25.99 0.26 -6.83
N LYS A 24 27.33 0.21 -6.87
CA LYS A 24 28.11 -0.76 -6.09
C LYS A 24 28.18 -0.38 -4.62
N SER A 25 28.33 0.89 -4.29
CA SER A 25 28.29 1.38 -2.90
C SER A 25 26.91 1.22 -2.26
N ILE A 26 25.82 1.38 -3.03
CA ILE A 26 24.47 1.06 -2.53
C ILE A 26 24.32 -0.45 -2.32
N LEU A 27 24.82 -1.31 -3.22
CA LEU A 27 24.79 -2.77 -3.03
C LEU A 27 25.70 -3.26 -1.89
N ASP A 28 26.83 -2.59 -1.64
CA ASP A 28 27.76 -2.92 -0.56
C ASP A 28 27.24 -2.44 0.82
N ILE A 29 26.36 -1.43 0.87
CA ILE A 29 25.55 -1.11 2.07
C ILE A 29 24.59 -2.27 2.40
N PHE A 30 24.17 -3.06 1.40
CA PHE A 30 23.30 -4.23 1.58
C PHE A 30 24.06 -5.56 1.68
N ASP A 31 25.32 -5.59 2.11
CA ASP A 31 25.91 -6.86 2.54
C ASP A 31 25.25 -7.26 3.87
N GLY A 32 24.23 -8.12 3.78
CA GLY A 32 23.41 -8.57 4.92
C GLY A 32 24.21 -9.14 6.09
N SER A 33 25.47 -9.55 5.86
CA SER A 33 26.42 -9.95 6.90
C SER A 33 26.86 -8.81 7.83
N TYR A 34 26.74 -7.54 7.43
CA TYR A 34 27.18 -6.40 8.23
C TYR A 34 26.17 -6.04 9.32
N TYR A 35 24.88 -5.97 8.98
CA TYR A 35 23.82 -5.61 9.93
C TYR A 35 23.50 -6.72 10.93
N SER A 36 23.62 -7.99 10.54
CA SER A 36 23.33 -9.15 11.40
C SER A 36 24.26 -9.26 12.62
N ASN A 37 25.48 -8.73 12.53
CA ASN A 37 26.51 -8.82 13.58
C ASN A 37 26.52 -7.64 14.57
N LEU A 38 26.02 -6.47 14.16
CA LEU A 38 25.98 -5.27 15.01
C LEU A 38 24.72 -5.16 15.85
N PHE A 39 23.60 -5.72 15.38
CA PHE A 39 22.30 -5.60 16.00
C PHE A 39 21.64 -6.97 16.08
N GLY A 40 22.10 -7.82 17.00
CA GLY A 40 21.47 -9.11 17.30
C GLY A 40 19.94 -8.98 17.47
N PRO A 41 19.17 -10.07 17.34
CA PRO A 41 17.74 -10.04 17.07
C PRO A 41 16.98 -9.29 18.18
N LYS A 42 16.81 -7.97 18.02
CA LYS A 42 15.85 -7.21 18.80
C LYS A 42 14.49 -7.80 18.46
N ARG A 43 13.76 -8.27 19.47
CA ARG A 43 12.42 -8.85 19.31
C ARG A 43 11.62 -7.96 18.37
N LEU A 44 11.16 -8.54 17.28
CA LEU A 44 10.26 -7.93 16.31
C LEU A 44 8.95 -7.59 17.04
N GLN A 45 8.89 -6.39 17.63
CA GLN A 45 7.68 -5.86 18.24
C GLN A 45 6.80 -5.32 17.12
N LEU A 46 5.82 -6.11 16.74
CA LEU A 46 4.78 -5.72 15.79
C LEU A 46 3.50 -5.36 16.55
N SER A 47 2.55 -4.80 15.82
CA SER A 47 1.22 -4.52 16.33
C SER A 47 0.63 -5.77 17.01
N PRO A 48 0.08 -5.69 18.23
CA PRO A 48 -0.61 -6.82 18.87
C PRO A 48 -1.91 -7.19 18.13
N LEU A 49 -2.27 -6.43 17.10
CA LEU A 49 -3.50 -6.59 16.34
C LEU A 49 -3.37 -7.60 15.21
N ILE A 50 -2.16 -7.97 14.81
CA ILE A 50 -1.92 -8.97 13.76
C ILE A 50 -1.55 -10.32 14.40
N PRO A 51 -1.69 -11.45 13.68
CA PRO A 51 -1.26 -12.73 14.21
C PRO A 51 0.22 -12.70 14.62
N ALA A 52 0.63 -13.55 15.57
CA ALA A 52 2.04 -13.64 15.94
C ALA A 52 2.87 -14.26 14.80
N LEU A 53 4.18 -13.99 14.79
CA LEU A 53 5.11 -14.60 13.85
C LEU A 53 5.79 -15.81 14.49
N ILE A 54 5.84 -16.89 13.73
CA ILE A 54 6.58 -18.12 14.03
C ILE A 54 7.68 -18.31 12.99
N GLN A 55 8.86 -18.74 13.44
CA GLN A 55 9.95 -19.06 12.54
C GLN A 55 9.69 -20.42 11.89
N SER A 56 9.84 -20.50 10.57
CA SER A 56 9.68 -21.72 9.77
C SER A 56 10.88 -21.86 8.84
N GLY A 57 11.95 -22.52 9.32
CA GLY A 57 13.21 -22.58 8.60
C GLY A 57 13.89 -21.21 8.51
N THR A 58 14.14 -20.73 7.28
CA THR A 58 14.84 -19.46 6.99
C THR A 58 13.89 -18.28 6.79
N GLU A 59 12.62 -18.41 7.16
CA GLU A 59 11.59 -17.38 6.99
C GLU A 59 10.66 -17.31 8.21
N TRP A 60 10.04 -16.15 8.39
CA TRP A 60 8.96 -15.93 9.35
C TRP A 60 7.61 -16.15 8.68
N ARG A 61 6.69 -16.79 9.41
CA ARG A 61 5.31 -17.02 9.00
C ARG A 61 4.36 -16.53 10.08
N PHE A 62 3.20 -16.01 9.71
CA PHE A 62 2.18 -15.66 10.68
C PHE A 62 1.48 -16.93 11.18
N GLU A 63 1.17 -16.99 12.47
CA GLU A 63 0.34 -18.04 13.04
C GLU A 63 -0.99 -18.15 12.28
N ASN A 64 -1.49 -19.37 12.13
CA ASN A 64 -2.73 -19.68 11.40
C ASN A 64 -2.73 -19.30 9.91
N THR A 65 -1.58 -19.00 9.32
CA THR A 65 -1.47 -18.83 7.86
C THR A 65 -1.88 -20.13 7.16
N SER A 66 -2.84 -20.03 6.24
CA SER A 66 -3.24 -21.18 5.42
C SER A 66 -2.05 -21.76 4.65
N ASN A 67 -1.93 -23.09 4.62
CA ASN A 67 -0.96 -23.81 3.77
C ASN A 67 -1.11 -23.52 2.27
N LYS A 68 -2.22 -22.91 1.84
CA LYS A 68 -2.44 -22.46 0.46
C LYS A 68 -1.70 -21.16 0.12
N ILE A 69 -1.25 -20.41 1.12
CA ILE A 69 -0.50 -19.16 0.93
C ILE A 69 0.98 -19.53 0.80
N GLY A 70 1.56 -19.26 -0.37
CA GLY A 70 2.96 -19.54 -0.68
C GLY A 70 3.95 -18.76 0.17
N ASN A 71 5.22 -19.10 0.03
CA ASN A 71 6.31 -18.59 0.85
C ASN A 71 7.42 -17.93 0.03
N CYS A 72 8.62 -17.71 0.59
CA CYS A 72 9.71 -17.02 -0.11
C CYS A 72 10.09 -17.68 -1.45
N SER A 73 9.96 -19.00 -1.58
CA SER A 73 10.24 -19.70 -2.84
C SER A 73 9.37 -19.20 -4.01
N TYR A 74 8.15 -18.71 -3.74
CA TYR A 74 7.23 -18.13 -4.73
C TYR A 74 7.84 -16.95 -5.52
N PHE A 75 8.83 -16.26 -4.93
CA PHE A 75 9.46 -15.06 -5.48
C PHE A 75 10.84 -15.32 -6.10
N SER A 76 11.39 -16.53 -5.93
CA SER A 76 12.77 -16.88 -6.31
C SER A 76 13.01 -16.97 -7.82
N GLU A 77 11.99 -17.34 -8.61
CA GLU A 77 12.14 -17.59 -10.05
C GLU A 77 11.59 -16.47 -10.95
N SER A 78 10.85 -15.48 -10.41
CA SER A 78 9.97 -14.62 -11.22
C SER A 78 10.09 -13.11 -10.99
N THR A 79 11.22 -12.60 -10.47
CA THR A 79 11.37 -11.16 -10.16
C THR A 79 12.33 -10.39 -11.08
N LYS A 80 13.18 -11.10 -11.84
CA LYS A 80 14.01 -10.48 -12.88
C LYS A 80 13.10 -10.12 -14.06
N ASN A 81 12.89 -8.83 -14.31
CA ASN A 81 12.03 -8.27 -15.38
C ASN A 81 10.53 -8.13 -15.07
N LEU A 82 10.13 -7.94 -13.81
CA LEU A 82 8.76 -7.53 -13.55
C LEU A 82 8.50 -6.10 -14.03
N LEU A 83 7.35 -5.89 -14.68
CA LEU A 83 6.90 -4.56 -15.07
C LEU A 83 6.45 -3.80 -13.83
N GLU A 84 7.15 -2.72 -13.47
CA GLU A 84 6.66 -1.76 -12.48
C GLU A 84 5.39 -1.10 -13.00
N ILE A 85 4.32 -1.13 -12.20
CA ILE A 85 3.02 -0.56 -12.56
C ILE A 85 2.61 0.58 -11.63
N ASN A 86 3.22 0.68 -10.46
CA ASN A 86 2.99 1.75 -9.52
C ASN A 86 4.15 1.89 -8.55
N ARG A 87 4.45 3.12 -8.17
CA ARG A 87 5.40 3.47 -7.12
C ARG A 87 4.76 4.50 -6.20
N GLY A 88 4.58 4.11 -4.95
CA GLY A 88 4.16 5.00 -3.88
C GLY A 88 5.37 5.57 -3.12
N TYR A 89 5.07 6.24 -2.01
CA TYR A 89 6.06 6.87 -1.14
C TYR A 89 7.05 5.87 -0.54
N ASN A 90 6.57 4.68 -0.14
CA ASN A 90 7.35 3.62 0.54
C ASN A 90 7.40 2.27 -0.18
N LYS A 91 6.57 2.07 -1.21
CA LYS A 91 6.30 0.75 -1.78
C LYS A 91 6.26 0.83 -3.28
N VAL A 92 6.71 -0.25 -3.91
CA VAL A 92 6.65 -0.44 -5.36
C VAL A 92 5.78 -1.66 -5.67
N VAL A 93 4.99 -1.55 -6.73
CA VAL A 93 4.08 -2.58 -7.19
C VAL A 93 4.50 -3.00 -8.60
N PHE A 94 4.66 -4.30 -8.75
CA PHE A 94 5.06 -4.96 -9.97
C PHE A 94 3.94 -5.85 -10.50
N ARG A 95 3.74 -5.88 -11.81
CA ARG A 95 2.85 -6.86 -12.46
C ARG A 95 3.60 -8.17 -12.68
N LYS A 96 3.13 -9.26 -12.08
CA LYS A 96 3.61 -10.62 -12.36
C LYS A 96 2.90 -11.21 -13.57
N ASN A 97 1.58 -11.03 -13.63
CA ASN A 97 0.71 -11.36 -14.76
C ASN A 97 -0.63 -10.62 -14.59
N ASP A 98 -1.62 -10.88 -15.45
CA ASP A 98 -2.92 -10.19 -15.43
C ASP A 98 -3.73 -10.40 -14.15
N LYS A 99 -3.40 -11.42 -13.36
CA LYS A 99 -4.13 -11.80 -12.15
C LYS A 99 -3.37 -11.49 -10.87
N VAL A 100 -2.06 -11.26 -10.94
CA VAL A 100 -1.18 -11.19 -9.77
C VAL A 100 -0.28 -9.97 -9.84
N VAL A 101 -0.26 -9.21 -8.74
CA VAL A 101 0.72 -8.16 -8.50
C VAL A 101 1.63 -8.55 -7.34
N ILE A 102 2.87 -8.09 -7.40
CA ILE A 102 3.86 -8.24 -6.34
C ILE A 102 4.12 -6.84 -5.76
N LYS A 103 4.00 -6.70 -4.43
CA LYS A 103 4.36 -5.50 -3.70
C LYS A 103 5.70 -5.73 -3.00
N LYS A 104 6.57 -4.72 -3.00
CA LYS A 104 7.86 -4.72 -2.27
C LYS A 104 8.13 -3.34 -1.66
N ILE A 105 9.12 -3.25 -0.78
CA ILE A 105 9.65 -1.97 -0.29
C ILE A 105 10.30 -1.22 -1.46
N ALA A 106 10.07 0.09 -1.54
CA ALA A 106 10.75 0.97 -2.49
C ALA A 106 11.95 1.64 -1.82
N PHE A 107 13.13 1.01 -1.88
CA PHE A 107 14.37 1.58 -1.31
C PHE A 107 14.86 2.85 -2.02
N ASN A 108 14.37 3.13 -3.21
CA ASN A 108 14.55 4.39 -3.92
C ASN A 108 13.27 5.25 -3.89
N GLY A 109 12.34 4.96 -2.98
CA GLY A 109 11.14 5.74 -2.74
C GLY A 109 11.43 6.95 -1.84
N PRO A 110 10.66 8.05 -1.95
CA PRO A 110 10.99 9.28 -1.26
C PRO A 110 11.14 9.13 0.26
N ALA A 111 10.31 8.39 0.99
CA ALA A 111 10.50 8.31 2.45
C ALA A 111 11.73 7.53 2.87
N PHE A 112 12.13 6.51 2.10
CA PHE A 112 13.36 5.79 2.39
C PHE A 112 14.56 6.70 2.12
N MET A 113 14.55 7.41 0.98
CA MET A 113 15.57 8.40 0.65
C MET A 113 15.65 9.51 1.70
N ASP A 114 14.51 10.11 2.08
CA ASP A 114 14.42 11.15 3.12
C ASP A 114 15.00 10.63 4.45
N CYS A 115 14.71 9.38 4.81
CA CYS A 115 15.25 8.77 6.03
C CYS A 115 16.77 8.55 5.95
N MET A 116 17.27 8.04 4.82
CA MET A 116 18.71 7.83 4.61
C MET A 116 19.47 9.16 4.55
N ASP A 117 18.88 10.19 3.97
CA ASP A 117 19.45 11.54 3.93
C ASP A 117 19.54 12.14 5.35
N ILE A 118 18.53 11.91 6.20
CA ILE A 118 18.56 12.29 7.63
C ILE A 118 19.59 11.46 8.41
N ALA A 119 19.80 10.20 8.02
CA ALA A 119 20.79 9.34 8.64
C ALA A 119 22.22 9.86 8.40
N ASP A 120 22.50 10.39 7.20
CA ASP A 120 23.75 11.07 6.84
C ASP A 120 25.00 10.26 7.20
N GLY A 121 25.02 8.98 6.81
CA GLY A 121 26.11 8.03 7.08
C GLY A 121 26.17 7.49 8.51
N ASP A 122 25.24 7.86 9.40
CA ASP A 122 25.07 7.21 10.70
C ASP A 122 24.44 5.83 10.54
N LEU A 123 25.28 4.80 10.61
CA LEU A 123 24.89 3.40 10.47
C LEU A 123 23.74 2.97 11.38
N ASN A 124 23.61 3.54 12.59
CA ASN A 124 22.50 3.20 13.48
C ASN A 124 21.18 3.76 12.97
N LYS A 125 21.20 4.96 12.36
CA LYS A 125 20.01 5.59 11.79
C LYS A 125 19.64 4.95 10.46
N GLU A 126 20.61 4.60 9.61
CA GLU A 126 20.35 3.83 8.39
C GLU A 126 19.70 2.48 8.71
N TYR A 127 20.21 1.77 9.72
CA TYR A 127 19.58 0.56 10.23
C TYR A 127 18.13 0.82 10.68
N GLN A 128 17.86 1.91 11.39
CA GLN A 128 16.50 2.28 11.80
C GLN A 128 15.58 2.57 10.61
N CYS A 129 16.09 3.15 9.52
CA CYS A 129 15.34 3.36 8.28
C CYS A 129 14.89 2.03 7.67
N VAL A 130 15.81 1.07 7.53
CA VAL A 130 15.50 -0.27 7.02
C VAL A 130 14.56 -1.01 7.96
N GLU A 131 14.84 -1.01 9.26
CA GLU A 131 14.00 -1.67 10.28
C GLU A 131 12.57 -1.12 10.27
N THR A 132 12.41 0.20 10.17
CA THR A 132 11.09 0.86 10.14
C THR A 132 10.32 0.49 8.87
N ALA A 133 10.97 0.55 7.70
CA ALA A 133 10.36 0.17 6.43
C ALA A 133 9.94 -1.31 6.42
N ALA A 134 10.81 -2.19 6.94
CA ALA A 134 10.54 -3.62 7.04
C ALA A 134 9.39 -3.92 8.01
N LYS A 135 9.39 -3.35 9.22
CA LYS A 135 8.31 -3.53 10.21
C LYS A 135 6.97 -3.02 9.69
N SER A 136 6.97 -1.89 8.99
CA SER A 136 5.78 -1.33 8.33
C SER A 136 5.24 -2.31 7.27
N PHE A 137 6.10 -2.85 6.42
CA PHE A 137 5.71 -3.82 5.39
C PHE A 137 5.21 -5.15 5.97
N ILE A 138 5.88 -5.67 7.00
CA ILE A 138 5.47 -6.89 7.71
C ILE A 138 4.11 -6.69 8.40
N THR A 139 3.87 -5.51 8.98
CA THR A 139 2.57 -5.16 9.60
C THR A 139 1.44 -5.21 8.57
N GLU A 140 1.67 -4.67 7.36
CA GLU A 140 0.70 -4.76 6.27
C GLU A 140 0.38 -6.22 5.89
N ILE A 141 1.40 -7.09 5.76
CA ILE A 141 1.18 -8.52 5.49
C ILE A 141 0.32 -9.14 6.60
N GLY A 142 0.59 -8.81 7.87
CA GLY A 142 -0.18 -9.30 9.00
C GLY A 142 -1.66 -8.92 8.94
N PHE A 143 -1.96 -7.67 8.54
CA PHE A 143 -3.35 -7.24 8.34
C PHE A 143 -4.01 -7.89 7.12
N LEU A 144 -3.27 -8.10 6.02
CA LEU A 144 -3.77 -8.86 4.88
C LEU A 144 -4.18 -10.27 5.29
N ILE A 145 -3.38 -10.94 6.13
CA ILE A 145 -3.69 -12.28 6.64
C ILE A 145 -4.89 -12.25 7.58
N LYS A 146 -4.91 -11.31 8.54
CA LYS A 146 -6.01 -11.16 9.50
C LYS A 146 -7.35 -10.93 8.80
N LEU A 147 -7.36 -10.11 7.76
CA LEU A 147 -8.57 -9.67 7.07
C LEU A 147 -8.84 -10.45 5.76
N GLN A 148 -8.07 -11.51 5.48
CA GLN A 148 -8.08 -12.26 4.21
C GLN A 148 -9.47 -12.79 3.78
N ASN A 149 -10.39 -12.97 4.74
CA ASN A 149 -11.74 -13.45 4.48
C ASN A 149 -12.75 -12.32 4.18
N ASP A 150 -12.38 -11.05 4.34
CA ASP A 150 -13.26 -9.93 3.99
C ASP A 150 -13.24 -9.67 2.47
N PRO A 151 -14.40 -9.49 1.82
CA PRO A 151 -14.47 -9.27 0.37
C PRO A 151 -13.78 -7.97 -0.09
N ASN A 152 -13.55 -7.01 0.80
CA ASN A 152 -12.86 -5.77 0.52
C ASN A 152 -11.34 -5.86 0.80
N VAL A 153 -10.79 -7.06 0.98
CA VAL A 153 -9.35 -7.32 1.10
C VAL A 153 -8.91 -8.20 -0.07
N PRO A 154 -7.83 -7.84 -0.80
CA PRO A 154 -7.35 -8.63 -1.91
C PRO A 154 -6.85 -9.99 -1.41
N LYS A 155 -7.15 -11.05 -2.17
CA LYS A 155 -6.61 -12.38 -1.83
C LYS A 155 -5.08 -12.36 -1.91
N LEU A 156 -4.45 -12.68 -0.79
CA LEU A 156 -3.02 -13.00 -0.69
C LEU A 156 -2.73 -14.40 -1.26
N PHE A 157 -1.78 -14.49 -2.19
CA PHE A 157 -1.29 -15.73 -2.79
C PHE A 157 -0.01 -16.23 -2.13
N ALA A 158 0.90 -15.32 -1.78
CA ALA A 158 2.17 -15.63 -1.14
C ALA A 158 2.73 -14.39 -0.45
N TYR A 159 3.61 -14.59 0.51
CA TYR A 159 4.46 -13.53 1.07
C TYR A 159 5.81 -14.10 1.48
N CYS A 160 6.80 -13.22 1.57
CA CYS A 160 8.14 -13.54 2.03
C CYS A 160 8.55 -12.59 3.15
N ILE A 161 8.99 -13.18 4.27
CA ILE A 161 9.64 -12.48 5.38
C ILE A 161 10.86 -13.34 5.73
N PRO A 162 12.08 -12.98 5.29
CA PRO A 162 13.26 -13.79 5.61
C PRO A 162 13.56 -13.71 7.10
N SER A 163 14.24 -14.72 7.65
CA SER A 163 14.54 -14.81 9.09
C SER A 163 15.31 -13.58 9.60
N ASP A 164 16.23 -13.07 8.78
CA ASP A 164 16.85 -11.76 8.95
C ASP A 164 16.23 -10.75 7.98
N PHE A 165 15.05 -10.25 8.35
CA PHE A 165 14.27 -9.32 7.52
C PHE A 165 14.88 -7.93 7.37
N ILE A 166 15.95 -7.62 8.11
CA ILE A 166 16.65 -6.34 8.01
C ILE A 166 17.79 -6.49 7.02
N ALA A 167 18.64 -7.50 7.21
CA ALA A 167 19.72 -7.82 6.28
C ALA A 167 19.21 -8.16 4.87
N HIS A 168 18.01 -8.74 4.78
CA HIS A 168 17.38 -9.17 3.53
C HIS A 168 16.05 -8.47 3.27
N ALA A 169 15.96 -7.19 3.61
CA ALA A 169 14.73 -6.40 3.43
C ALA A 169 14.29 -6.31 1.95
N GLU A 170 15.21 -6.48 1.00
CA GLU A 170 14.94 -6.59 -0.44
C GLU A 170 14.16 -7.85 -0.83
N LEU A 171 14.12 -8.87 0.02
CA LEU A 171 13.32 -10.08 -0.20
C LEU A 171 11.89 -9.95 0.35
N LEU A 172 11.61 -8.92 1.16
CA LEU A 172 10.26 -8.66 1.66
C LEU A 172 9.31 -8.41 0.49
N ALA A 173 8.29 -9.26 0.39
CA ALA A 173 7.35 -9.22 -0.71
C ALA A 173 5.99 -9.81 -0.31
N SER A 174 4.94 -9.31 -0.97
CA SER A 174 3.61 -9.91 -0.95
C SER A 174 3.07 -10.04 -2.37
N ALA A 175 2.35 -11.12 -2.64
CA ALA A 175 1.72 -11.37 -3.93
C ALA A 175 0.20 -11.43 -3.75
N THR A 176 -0.54 -10.53 -4.39
CA THR A 176 -1.99 -10.41 -4.23
C THR A 176 -2.69 -10.38 -5.59
N VAL A 177 -4.02 -10.53 -5.57
CA VAL A 177 -4.85 -10.36 -6.78
C VAL A 177 -4.67 -8.96 -7.36
N SER A 178 -4.47 -8.89 -8.67
CA SER A 178 -4.43 -7.63 -9.42
C SER A 178 -5.83 -7.00 -9.48
N GLY A 179 -5.88 -5.68 -9.31
CA GLY A 179 -7.09 -4.87 -9.44
C GLY A 179 -6.82 -3.60 -10.24
N LYS A 180 -7.88 -2.94 -10.70
CA LYS A 180 -7.79 -1.64 -11.37
C LYS A 180 -7.77 -0.53 -10.32
N PRO A 181 -6.85 0.44 -10.35
CA PRO A 181 -6.86 1.55 -9.39
C PRO A 181 -8.22 2.25 -9.34
N LEU A 182 -8.69 2.57 -8.13
CA LEU A 182 -9.88 3.39 -7.96
C LEU A 182 -9.48 4.87 -8.04
N ASP A 183 -9.25 5.35 -9.26
CA ASP A 183 -8.86 6.74 -9.50
C ASP A 183 -10.07 7.65 -9.82
N ILE A 184 -9.80 8.95 -9.88
CA ILE A 184 -10.84 9.95 -10.16
C ILE A 184 -11.42 9.80 -11.57
N ILE A 185 -10.65 9.28 -12.53
CA ILE A 185 -11.09 9.15 -13.92
C ILE A 185 -12.10 8.01 -14.04
N HIS A 186 -11.81 6.84 -13.45
CA HIS A 186 -12.76 5.73 -13.34
C HIS A 186 -14.06 6.21 -12.69
N LEU A 187 -13.94 6.93 -11.58
CA LEU A 187 -15.09 7.42 -10.84
C LEU A 187 -15.89 8.49 -11.58
N ALA A 188 -15.24 9.39 -12.32
CA ALA A 188 -15.93 10.40 -13.12
C ALA A 188 -16.69 9.81 -14.32
N THR A 189 -16.20 8.68 -14.85
CA THR A 189 -16.81 7.97 -15.97
C THR A 189 -17.81 6.88 -15.56
N SER A 190 -17.81 6.49 -14.29
CA SER A 190 -18.77 5.55 -13.71
C SER A 190 -20.17 6.16 -13.59
N ASP A 191 -21.20 5.34 -13.77
CA ASP A 191 -22.58 5.78 -13.55
C ASP A 191 -22.86 6.08 -12.06
N TRP A 192 -24.01 6.71 -11.79
CA TRP A 192 -24.43 7.02 -10.42
C TRP A 192 -24.54 5.78 -9.51
N SER A 193 -25.09 4.68 -10.04
CA SER A 193 -25.33 3.46 -9.28
C SER A 193 -24.03 2.81 -8.85
N GLU A 194 -23.04 2.75 -9.74
CA GLU A 194 -21.72 2.21 -9.46
C GLU A 194 -21.00 3.04 -8.39
N ARG A 195 -21.02 4.37 -8.49
CA ARG A 195 -20.37 5.26 -7.50
C ARG A 195 -20.97 5.10 -6.11
N VAL A 196 -22.30 5.05 -6.01
CA VAL A 196 -22.99 4.83 -4.73
C VAL A 196 -22.71 3.43 -4.19
N ARG A 197 -22.68 2.39 -5.04
CA ARG A 197 -22.35 1.02 -4.63
C ARG A 197 -20.91 0.94 -4.09
N ILE A 198 -19.94 1.56 -4.76
CA ILE A 198 -18.55 1.60 -4.29
C ILE A 198 -18.47 2.24 -2.91
N LEU A 199 -19.13 3.39 -2.72
CA LEU A 199 -19.18 4.06 -1.42
C LEU A 199 -19.81 3.18 -0.33
N ASP A 200 -20.95 2.54 -0.62
CA ASP A 200 -21.65 1.64 0.31
C ASP A 200 -20.76 0.47 0.75
N GLU A 201 -20.05 -0.15 -0.19
CA GLU A 201 -19.13 -1.25 0.09
C GLU A 201 -17.93 -0.82 0.94
N ILE A 202 -17.39 0.39 0.71
CA ILE A 202 -16.30 0.94 1.53
C ILE A 202 -16.79 1.25 2.95
N ILE A 203 -17.96 1.87 3.11
CA ILE A 203 -18.54 2.14 4.44
C ILE A 203 -18.79 0.83 5.19
N ARG A 204 -19.31 -0.19 4.50
CA ARG A 204 -19.54 -1.51 5.08
C ARG A 204 -18.24 -2.18 5.52
N PHE A 205 -17.19 -2.12 4.69
CA PHE A 205 -15.88 -2.62 5.06
C PHE A 205 -15.37 -1.95 6.34
N LEU A 206 -15.34 -0.61 6.38
CA LEU A 206 -14.90 0.15 7.55
C LEU A 206 -15.73 -0.14 8.81
N THR A 207 -17.00 -0.48 8.63
CA THR A 207 -17.88 -0.89 9.74
C THR A 207 -17.52 -2.28 10.25
N ARG A 208 -17.28 -3.25 9.35
CA ARG A 208 -16.91 -4.64 9.70
C ARG A 208 -15.49 -4.75 10.26
N SER A 209 -14.58 -3.88 9.83
CA SER A 209 -13.19 -3.90 10.26
C SER A 209 -12.97 -3.32 11.66
N ARG A 210 -14.00 -2.75 12.31
CA ARG A 210 -13.88 -2.24 13.67
C ARG A 210 -13.42 -3.33 14.65
N PRO A 211 -12.59 -3.00 15.66
CA PRO A 211 -12.17 -1.64 16.09
C PRO A 211 -10.95 -1.07 15.34
N LEU A 212 -10.60 -1.58 14.15
CA LEU A 212 -9.47 -1.05 13.39
C LEU A 212 -9.75 0.37 12.87
N LEU A 213 -8.76 1.24 13.00
CA LEU A 213 -8.73 2.61 12.47
C LEU A 213 -7.60 2.72 11.45
N PHE A 214 -7.94 3.17 10.24
CA PHE A 214 -7.00 3.40 9.15
C PHE A 214 -6.59 4.87 9.16
N ARG A 215 -5.43 5.17 9.74
CA ARG A 215 -5.01 6.56 9.97
C ARG A 215 -4.74 7.30 8.67
N ASP A 216 -4.14 6.66 7.67
CA ASP A 216 -3.86 7.26 6.37
C ASP A 216 -4.94 6.94 5.31
N PHE A 217 -6.22 6.93 5.69
CA PHE A 217 -7.33 6.57 4.80
C PHE A 217 -7.44 7.51 3.59
N ARG A 218 -7.21 6.96 2.38
CA ARG A 218 -7.28 7.69 1.11
C ARG A 218 -7.88 6.81 0.02
N ARG A 219 -8.51 7.44 -0.99
CA ARG A 219 -9.06 6.73 -2.14
C ARG A 219 -8.02 5.89 -2.88
N GLN A 220 -6.79 6.41 -3.03
CA GLN A 220 -5.69 5.77 -3.76
C GLN A 220 -5.28 4.41 -3.18
N GLN A 221 -5.71 4.10 -1.95
CA GLN A 221 -5.46 2.81 -1.30
C GLN A 221 -6.49 1.75 -1.69
N PHE A 222 -7.40 2.04 -2.61
CA PHE A 222 -8.40 1.11 -3.12
C PHE A 222 -8.15 0.75 -4.58
N VAL A 223 -8.39 -0.52 -4.90
CA VAL A 223 -8.48 -1.04 -6.27
C VAL A 223 -9.80 -1.76 -6.46
N LEU A 224 -10.26 -1.88 -7.70
CA LEU A 224 -11.42 -2.68 -8.07
C LEU A 224 -10.98 -4.08 -8.51
N ILE A 225 -11.41 -5.09 -7.76
CA ILE A 225 -11.23 -6.51 -8.08
C ILE A 225 -12.60 -7.08 -8.42
N LYS A 226 -12.85 -7.39 -9.70
CA LYS A 226 -14.18 -7.80 -10.19
C LYS A 226 -15.29 -6.82 -9.75
N ASN A 227 -15.02 -5.52 -9.87
CA ASN A 227 -15.87 -4.42 -9.44
C ASN A 227 -16.10 -4.31 -7.92
N GLN A 228 -15.49 -5.15 -7.08
CA GLN A 228 -15.49 -4.96 -5.63
C GLN A 228 -14.35 -4.01 -5.24
N PRO A 229 -14.59 -2.92 -4.49
CA PRO A 229 -13.50 -2.10 -3.96
C PRO A 229 -12.73 -2.88 -2.89
N SER A 230 -11.42 -3.00 -3.04
CA SER A 230 -10.54 -3.68 -2.10
C SER A 230 -9.42 -2.76 -1.64
N MET A 231 -9.21 -2.68 -0.34
CA MET A 231 -8.12 -1.90 0.26
C MET A 231 -6.80 -2.67 0.11
N VAL A 232 -5.75 -1.99 -0.35
CA VAL A 232 -4.45 -2.62 -0.69
C VAL A 232 -3.28 -2.09 0.14
N ASP A 233 -3.55 -1.27 1.15
CA ASP A 233 -2.55 -0.58 1.96
C ASP A 233 -2.96 -0.64 3.43
N PHE A 234 -2.14 -1.28 4.29
CA PHE A 234 -2.46 -1.55 5.70
C PHE A 234 -1.29 -1.27 6.63
N ASP A 235 -0.35 -0.41 6.23
CA ASP A 235 0.81 -0.06 7.04
C ASP A 235 0.50 0.88 8.21
N ASP A 236 -0.59 1.65 8.11
CA ASP A 236 -0.98 2.64 9.13
C ASP A 236 -2.34 2.34 9.76
N VAL A 237 -2.43 1.17 10.41
CA VAL A 237 -3.64 0.67 11.07
C VAL A 237 -3.42 0.51 12.57
N ILE A 238 -4.29 1.14 13.36
CA ILE A 238 -4.33 1.02 14.83
C ILE A 238 -5.67 0.43 15.27
N SER A 239 -5.78 0.05 16.54
CA SER A 239 -7.05 -0.35 17.16
C SER A 239 -7.43 0.70 18.17
N THR A 240 -8.69 1.14 18.12
CA THR A 240 -9.24 2.05 19.11
C THR A 240 -10.65 1.60 19.49
N ASN A 241 -10.91 1.57 20.79
CA ASN A 241 -12.26 1.35 21.32
C ASN A 241 -13.01 2.69 21.48
N ASN A 242 -12.33 3.82 21.25
CA ASN A 242 -12.91 5.12 21.39
C ASN A 242 -13.56 5.56 20.07
N LEU A 243 -14.89 5.72 20.10
CA LEU A 243 -15.66 6.08 18.91
C LEU A 243 -15.31 7.48 18.37
N THR A 244 -14.78 8.38 19.20
CA THR A 244 -14.35 9.73 18.75
C THR A 244 -13.14 9.67 17.83
N ASP A 245 -12.29 8.67 17.98
CA ASP A 245 -11.11 8.47 17.12
C ASP A 245 -11.50 8.04 15.69
N HIS A 246 -12.78 7.71 15.47
CA HIS A 246 -13.33 7.43 14.15
C HIS A 246 -13.90 8.67 13.45
N GLU A 247 -14.02 9.82 14.12
CA GLU A 247 -14.42 11.06 13.45
C GLU A 247 -13.46 11.41 12.31
N PRO A 248 -12.11 11.34 12.48
CA PRO A 248 -11.17 11.59 11.38
C PRO A 248 -11.40 10.73 10.15
N ILE A 249 -11.77 9.44 10.29
CA ILE A 249 -12.00 8.57 9.14
C ILE A 249 -13.32 8.90 8.42
N VAL A 250 -14.35 9.32 9.17
CA VAL A 250 -15.61 9.80 8.58
C VAL A 250 -15.38 11.06 7.75
N GLN A 251 -14.60 12.00 8.30
CA GLN A 251 -14.23 13.22 7.59
C GLN A 251 -13.41 12.91 6.33
N LYS A 252 -12.41 12.03 6.43
CA LYS A 252 -11.60 11.59 5.28
C LYS A 252 -12.42 10.87 4.22
N LEU A 253 -13.40 10.06 4.61
CA LEU A 253 -14.31 9.39 3.68
C LEU A 253 -15.22 10.40 2.96
N TYR A 254 -15.72 11.41 3.67
CA TYR A 254 -16.46 12.49 3.04
C TYR A 254 -15.62 13.21 1.97
N ILE A 255 -14.41 13.64 2.32
CA ILE A 255 -13.52 14.37 1.39
C ILE A 255 -13.08 13.48 0.22
N SER A 256 -12.67 12.24 0.50
CA SER A 256 -12.08 11.35 -0.51
C SER A 256 -13.10 10.77 -1.47
N PHE A 257 -14.35 10.62 -1.05
CA PHE A 257 -15.38 9.96 -1.83
C PHE A 257 -16.62 10.81 -2.05
N ILE A 258 -17.20 11.43 -1.03
CA ILE A 258 -18.50 12.09 -1.19
C ILE A 258 -18.35 13.41 -1.93
N ASP A 259 -17.46 14.29 -1.47
CA ASP A 259 -17.22 15.60 -2.05
C ASP A 259 -16.68 15.50 -3.48
N GLN A 260 -15.67 14.66 -3.69
CA GLN A 260 -15.01 14.52 -4.99
C GLN A 260 -15.82 13.73 -6.03
N ILE A 261 -16.61 12.73 -5.62
CA ILE A 261 -17.20 11.76 -6.56
C ILE A 261 -18.69 12.00 -6.74
N LEU A 262 -19.43 12.23 -5.65
CA LEU A 262 -20.88 12.23 -5.71
C LEU A 262 -21.44 13.60 -6.07
N PHE A 263 -20.86 14.69 -5.55
CA PHE A 263 -21.40 16.04 -5.78
C PHE A 263 -21.28 16.53 -7.22
N ALA A 264 -20.19 16.22 -7.92
CA ALA A 264 -19.91 16.78 -9.25
C ALA A 264 -20.94 16.39 -10.32
N THR A 265 -21.54 15.21 -10.20
CA THR A 265 -22.45 14.64 -11.22
C THR A 265 -23.62 13.86 -10.61
N SER A 266 -24.17 14.36 -9.49
CA SER A 266 -25.33 13.75 -8.83
C SER A 266 -26.65 14.02 -9.57
N PRO A 267 -27.56 13.03 -9.68
CA PRO A 267 -28.94 13.27 -10.12
C PRO A 267 -29.68 14.28 -9.22
N LEU A 268 -30.66 15.00 -9.77
CA LEU A 268 -31.47 15.98 -9.02
C LEU A 268 -32.06 15.40 -7.71
N LYS A 269 -32.56 14.16 -7.77
CA LYS A 269 -33.14 13.48 -6.61
C LYS A 269 -32.13 13.22 -5.47
N ALA A 270 -30.85 13.13 -5.81
CA ALA A 270 -29.76 12.89 -4.86
C ALA A 270 -29.22 14.18 -4.21
N GLN A 271 -29.54 15.36 -4.76
CA GLN A 271 -29.03 16.63 -4.24
C GLN A 271 -29.46 16.91 -2.79
N LYS A 272 -30.73 16.65 -2.44
CA LYS A 272 -31.22 16.90 -1.07
C LYS A 272 -30.52 15.99 -0.02
N PRO A 273 -30.43 14.67 -0.22
CA PRO A 273 -29.64 13.82 0.68
C PRO A 273 -28.16 14.19 0.76
N LEU A 274 -27.53 14.56 -0.37
CA LEU A 274 -26.14 15.00 -0.38
C LEU A 274 -25.94 16.32 0.36
N ALA A 275 -26.82 17.31 0.17
CA ALA A 275 -26.78 18.58 0.89
C ALA A 275 -26.85 18.37 2.41
N ALA A 276 -27.68 17.43 2.89
CA ALA A 276 -27.73 17.08 4.30
C ALA A 276 -26.41 16.44 4.81
N MET A 277 -25.72 15.64 3.99
CA MET A 277 -24.37 15.16 4.34
C MET A 277 -23.36 16.29 4.44
N LYS A 278 -23.40 17.24 3.48
CA LYS A 278 -22.51 18.40 3.47
C LYS A 278 -22.73 19.31 4.67
N GLU A 279 -23.98 19.52 5.06
CA GLU A 279 -24.31 20.29 6.27
C GLU A 279 -23.80 19.59 7.53
N ALA A 280 -24.03 18.28 7.68
CA ALA A 280 -23.50 17.51 8.81
C ALA A 280 -21.96 17.51 8.85
N TYR A 281 -21.31 17.43 7.69
CA TYR A 281 -19.86 17.58 7.56
C TYR A 281 -19.40 18.96 8.06
N SER A 282 -19.99 20.04 7.54
CA SER A 282 -19.63 21.43 7.91
C SER A 282 -19.83 21.72 9.40
N ASN A 283 -20.82 21.08 10.02
CA ASN A 283 -21.12 21.23 11.44
C ASN A 283 -20.34 20.25 12.34
N SER A 284 -19.42 19.44 11.78
CA SER A 284 -18.68 18.39 12.49
C SER A 284 -19.57 17.37 13.22
N THR A 285 -20.79 17.14 12.72
CA THR A 285 -21.75 16.18 13.28
C THR A 285 -21.89 14.91 12.45
N LEU A 286 -21.12 14.79 11.36
CA LEU A 286 -21.17 13.63 10.48
C LEU A 286 -20.64 12.38 11.19
N THR A 287 -21.47 11.34 11.27
CA THR A 287 -21.12 10.03 11.83
C THR A 287 -21.21 8.91 10.79
N PHE A 288 -20.63 7.74 11.10
CA PHE A 288 -20.81 6.53 10.29
C PHE A 288 -22.29 6.11 10.15
N GLU A 289 -23.12 6.35 11.18
CA GLU A 289 -24.55 6.04 11.12
C GLU A 289 -25.24 6.97 10.12
N ASN A 290 -24.95 8.27 10.16
CA ASN A 290 -25.48 9.22 9.18
C ASN A 290 -25.05 8.84 7.76
N LEU A 291 -23.76 8.52 7.57
CA LEU A 291 -23.23 8.07 6.29
C LEU A 291 -23.92 6.81 5.77
N SER A 292 -24.06 5.79 6.61
CA SER A 292 -24.72 4.53 6.24
C SER A 292 -26.19 4.75 5.87
N LYS A 293 -26.92 5.54 6.68
CA LYS A 293 -28.34 5.86 6.44
C LYS A 293 -28.53 6.62 5.12
N ILE A 294 -27.72 7.63 4.87
CA ILE A 294 -27.86 8.44 3.65
C ILE A 294 -27.40 7.65 2.43
N THR A 295 -26.31 6.87 2.51
CA THR A 295 -25.84 6.04 1.39
C THR A 295 -26.89 5.00 0.98
N LYS A 296 -27.58 4.37 1.95
CA LYS A 296 -28.73 3.49 1.66
C LYS A 296 -29.85 4.21 0.91
N LYS A 297 -30.13 5.47 1.27
CA LYS A 297 -31.11 6.30 0.55
C LYS A 297 -30.64 6.64 -0.86
N LEU A 298 -29.37 6.99 -1.05
CA LEU A 298 -28.80 7.26 -2.37
C LEU A 298 -28.89 6.05 -3.30
N ARG A 299 -28.76 4.84 -2.75
CA ARG A 299 -28.86 3.58 -3.51
C ARG A 299 -30.26 3.29 -4.04
N SER A 300 -31.30 3.85 -3.42
CA SER A 300 -32.69 3.70 -3.86
C SER A 300 -33.15 4.74 -4.90
N LEU A 301 -32.27 5.68 -5.27
CA LEU A 301 -32.56 6.79 -6.20
C LEU A 301 -31.99 6.53 -7.58
#